data_AF-A0A840TX71-F1
#
_entry.id   AF-A0A840TX71-F1
#
_cell.length_a   1.000
_cell.length_b   1.000
_cell.length_c   1.000
_cell.angle_alpha   90.00
_cell.angle_beta   90.00
_cell.angle_gamma   90.00
#
_symmetry.space_group_name_H-M   'P 1'
#
loop_
_entity.id
_entity.type
_entity.pdbx_description
1 polymer ?
#
loop_
_entity_poly.entity_id
_entity_poly.type
_entity_poly.pdbx_seq_one_letter_code
_entity_poly.pdbx_strand_id
1 'polypeptide(L)'
;MAQNRRKSKPAPPRPRRQYRLFDWLNRYLPLDRVFGENEPGKHELVPVKYFYYFGWLILLLVIYERIGYQSEQYVRKSLELKKEVEDMRAEYTSIKAEYMKRGKQSEVIGKVKGTGLEENLVPPKKIVAKVPAR
;
A
#
# COMPACT_ATOMS: atom_id res chain seq x y z
N MET A 1 -60.58 -60.75 -21.93
CA MET A 1 -59.97 -60.00 -20.81
C MET A 1 -58.82 -59.18 -21.36
N ALA A 2 -58.96 -57.87 -21.53
CA ALA A 2 -57.88 -56.99 -22.00
C ALA A 2 -57.37 -56.16 -20.82
N GLN A 3 -56.13 -56.43 -20.37
CA GLN A 3 -55.48 -55.64 -19.33
C GLN A 3 -54.96 -54.33 -19.94
N ASN A 4 -55.53 -53.21 -19.48
CA ASN A 4 -55.17 -51.85 -19.85
C ASN A 4 -53.81 -51.48 -19.21
N ARG A 5 -52.73 -51.45 -20.02
CA ARG A 5 -51.42 -50.93 -19.60
C ARG A 5 -51.48 -49.41 -19.49
N ARG A 6 -51.66 -48.91 -18.27
CA ARG A 6 -51.50 -47.49 -17.94
C ARG A 6 -50.05 -47.08 -18.25
N LYS A 7 -49.87 -46.25 -19.28
CA LYS A 7 -48.60 -45.55 -19.53
C LYS A 7 -48.23 -44.77 -18.27
N SER A 8 -47.04 -45.04 -17.73
CA SER A 8 -46.46 -44.33 -16.59
C SER A 8 -46.34 -42.84 -16.93
N LYS A 9 -46.83 -41.98 -16.03
CA LYS A 9 -46.71 -40.53 -16.16
C LYS A 9 -45.24 -40.13 -16.37
N PRO A 10 -44.92 -39.18 -17.27
CA PRO A 10 -43.56 -38.67 -17.39
C PRO A 10 -43.14 -38.01 -16.07
N ALA A 11 -41.89 -38.23 -15.66
CA ALA A 11 -41.36 -37.76 -14.39
C ALA A 11 -41.49 -36.22 -14.25
N PRO A 12 -41.77 -35.68 -13.04
CA PRO A 12 -41.88 -34.25 -12.83
C PRO A 12 -40.56 -33.54 -13.17
N PRO A 13 -40.61 -32.30 -13.71
CA PRO A 13 -39.41 -31.56 -14.07
C PRO A 13 -38.54 -31.34 -12.81
N ARG A 14 -37.23 -31.63 -12.93
CA ARG A 14 -36.28 -31.51 -11.81
C ARG A 14 -36.29 -30.07 -11.27
N PRO A 15 -36.32 -29.87 -9.93
CA PRO A 15 -36.23 -28.54 -9.36
C PRO A 15 -34.92 -27.88 -9.81
N ARG A 16 -35.04 -26.73 -10.49
CA ARG A 16 -33.89 -25.97 -10.97
C ARG A 16 -33.09 -25.48 -9.77
N ARG A 17 -31.76 -25.66 -9.82
CA ARG A 17 -30.81 -25.25 -8.77
C ARG A 17 -30.94 -23.74 -8.54
N GLN A 18 -31.68 -23.33 -7.52
CA GLN A 18 -31.75 -21.93 -7.11
C GLN A 18 -30.40 -21.53 -6.51
N TYR A 19 -29.84 -20.44 -7.01
CA TYR A 19 -28.54 -19.95 -6.58
C TYR A 19 -28.71 -19.23 -5.24
N ARG A 20 -28.24 -19.83 -4.14
CA ARG A 20 -28.36 -19.29 -2.77
C ARG A 20 -27.87 -17.83 -2.59
N LEU A 21 -26.95 -17.40 -3.46
CA LEU A 21 -26.42 -16.03 -3.46
C LEU A 21 -27.43 -15.01 -3.99
N PHE A 22 -28.27 -15.41 -4.96
CA PHE A 22 -29.34 -14.57 -5.49
C PHE A 22 -30.41 -14.31 -4.44
N ASP A 23 -30.83 -15.34 -3.72
CA ASP A 23 -31.86 -15.23 -2.68
C ASP A 23 -31.41 -14.30 -1.53
N TRP A 24 -30.12 -14.35 -1.16
CA TRP A 24 -29.55 -13.44 -0.17
C TRP A 24 -29.46 -12.00 -0.67
N LEU A 25 -29.02 -11.80 -1.92
CA LEU A 25 -28.82 -10.46 -2.47
C LEU A 25 -30.16 -9.76 -2.77
N ASN A 26 -31.20 -10.52 -3.14
CA ASN A 26 -32.55 -10.02 -3.36
C ASN A 26 -33.15 -9.32 -2.12
N ARG A 27 -32.67 -9.67 -0.92
CA ARG A 27 -33.05 -9.03 0.35
C ARG A 27 -32.60 -7.57 0.43
N TYR A 28 -31.48 -7.23 -0.20
CA TYR A 28 -30.89 -5.89 -0.14
C TYR A 28 -31.15 -5.09 -1.41
N LEU A 29 -31.19 -5.76 -2.56
CA LEU A 29 -31.42 -5.14 -3.86
C LEU A 29 -32.51 -5.96 -4.55
N PRO A 30 -33.68 -5.40 -4.90
CA PRO A 30 -34.79 -6.15 -5.51
C PRO A 30 -34.44 -6.52 -6.95
N LEU A 31 -33.53 -7.46 -7.10
CA LEU A 31 -33.02 -8.00 -8.36
C LEU A 31 -34.15 -8.65 -9.14
N ASP A 32 -35.12 -9.24 -8.46
CA ASP A 32 -36.32 -9.78 -9.09
C ASP A 32 -37.08 -8.69 -9.85
N ARG A 33 -37.17 -7.45 -9.34
CA ARG A 33 -37.88 -6.38 -10.06
C ARG A 33 -37.12 -5.88 -11.30
N VAL A 34 -35.78 -5.91 -11.27
CA VAL A 34 -34.93 -5.39 -12.36
C VAL A 34 -34.65 -6.46 -13.43
N PHE A 35 -34.56 -7.72 -13.01
CA PHE A 35 -34.20 -8.85 -13.88
C PHE A 35 -35.37 -9.82 -14.11
N GLY A 36 -36.50 -9.64 -13.43
CA GLY A 36 -37.65 -10.54 -13.45
C GLY A 36 -38.98 -9.78 -13.33
N GLU A 37 -39.36 -9.05 -14.37
CA GLU A 37 -40.76 -8.63 -14.46
C GLU A 37 -41.66 -9.88 -14.51
N ASN A 38 -42.61 -9.91 -13.59
CA ASN A 38 -43.42 -11.06 -13.23
C ASN A 38 -44.36 -11.47 -14.37
N GLU A 39 -44.01 -12.49 -15.17
CA GLU A 39 -44.99 -13.29 -15.92
C GLU A 39 -44.57 -14.78 -16.04
N PRO A 40 -45.44 -15.73 -15.65
CA PRO A 40 -45.18 -17.16 -15.81
C PRO A 40 -45.33 -17.54 -17.29
N GLY A 41 -44.24 -17.59 -18.05
CA GLY A 41 -44.24 -18.18 -19.39
C GLY A 41 -43.30 -17.60 -20.43
N LYS A 42 -42.60 -16.49 -20.16
CA LYS A 42 -41.67 -15.87 -21.12
C LYS A 42 -40.29 -15.69 -20.50
N HIS A 43 -39.58 -16.81 -20.35
CA HIS A 43 -38.16 -16.78 -20.05
C HIS A 43 -37.40 -16.38 -21.31
N GLU A 44 -36.83 -15.18 -21.36
CA GLU A 44 -35.57 -14.87 -22.06
C GLU A 44 -35.35 -13.36 -22.07
N LEU A 45 -34.78 -12.80 -21.00
CA LEU A 45 -34.13 -11.48 -21.14
C LEU A 45 -32.73 -11.45 -20.52
N VAL A 46 -32.43 -12.24 -19.48
CA VAL A 46 -31.05 -12.59 -19.14
C VAL A 46 -30.99 -13.91 -18.37
N PRO A 47 -30.27 -14.94 -18.86
CA PRO A 47 -30.03 -16.11 -18.07
C PRO A 47 -29.19 -15.73 -16.86
N VAL A 48 -29.72 -16.02 -15.67
CA VAL A 48 -29.10 -15.93 -14.34
C VAL A 48 -27.64 -16.44 -14.32
N LYS A 49 -27.28 -17.32 -15.26
CA LYS A 49 -25.91 -17.77 -15.54
C LYS A 49 -24.93 -16.62 -15.80
N TYR A 50 -25.33 -15.55 -16.50
CA TYR A 50 -24.47 -14.41 -16.83
C TYR A 50 -24.30 -13.41 -15.68
N PHE A 51 -25.21 -13.39 -14.71
CA PHE A 51 -25.11 -12.49 -13.56
C PHE A 51 -23.86 -12.73 -12.72
N TYR A 52 -23.45 -13.99 -12.54
CA TYR A 52 -22.22 -14.32 -11.84
C TYR A 52 -20.98 -13.75 -12.55
N TYR A 53 -20.95 -13.83 -13.89
CA TYR A 53 -19.87 -13.25 -14.68
C TYR A 53 -19.86 -11.72 -14.61
N PHE A 54 -21.03 -11.08 -14.58
CA PHE A 54 -21.12 -9.61 -14.44
C PHE A 54 -20.68 -9.15 -13.04
N GLY A 55 -21.11 -9.84 -11.98
CA GLY A 55 -20.63 -9.58 -10.62
C GLY A 55 -19.12 -9.79 -10.48
N TRP A 56 -18.57 -10.80 -11.15
CA TRP A 56 -17.13 -11.02 -11.22
C TRP A 56 -16.39 -9.84 -11.89
N LEU A 57 -16.96 -9.29 -12.96
CA LEU A 57 -16.37 -8.17 -13.69
C LEU A 57 -16.42 -6.86 -12.87
N ILE A 58 -17.52 -6.61 -12.17
CA ILE A 58 -17.64 -5.49 -11.23
C ILE A 58 -16.61 -5.62 -10.10
N LEU A 59 -16.42 -6.82 -9.54
CA LEU A 59 -15.42 -7.07 -8.50
C LEU A 59 -14.02 -6.71 -9.00
N LEU A 60 -13.66 -7.17 -10.21
CA LEU A 60 -12.37 -6.82 -10.82
C LEU A 60 -12.22 -5.30 -11.03
N LEU A 61 -13.29 -4.63 -11.47
CA LEU A 61 -13.29 -3.17 -11.66
C LEU A 61 -13.07 -2.43 -10.34
N VAL A 62 -13.73 -2.85 -9.26
CA VAL A 62 -13.53 -2.27 -7.92
C VAL A 62 -12.09 -2.48 -7.44
N ILE A 63 -11.53 -3.68 -7.64
CA ILE A 63 -10.13 -3.96 -7.27
C ILE A 63 -9.18 -3.08 -8.10
N TYR A 64 -9.41 -2.94 -9.40
CA TYR A 64 -8.59 -2.14 -10.28
C TYR A 64 -8.57 -0.66 -9.85
N GLU A 65 -9.75 -0.08 -9.65
CA GLU A 65 -9.89 1.30 -9.15
C GLU A 65 -9.20 1.46 -7.79
N ARG A 66 -9.33 0.47 -6.90
CA ARG A 66 -8.67 0.49 -5.59
C ARG A 66 -7.14 0.52 -5.70
N ILE A 67 -6.57 -0.27 -6.61
CA ILE A 67 -5.11 -0.29 -6.84
C ILE A 67 -4.65 1.06 -7.40
N GLY A 68 -5.37 1.60 -8.39
CA GLY A 68 -5.08 2.90 -8.99
C GLY A 68 -5.10 4.03 -7.95
N TYR A 69 -6.14 4.10 -7.13
CA TYR A 69 -6.31 5.12 -6.10
C TYR A 69 -5.18 5.12 -5.04
N GLN A 70 -4.74 3.94 -4.62
CA GLN A 70 -3.65 3.84 -3.65
C GLN A 70 -2.32 4.36 -4.21
N SER A 71 -2.06 4.20 -5.51
CA SER A 71 -0.81 4.65 -6.13
C SER A 71 -0.60 6.17 -6.01
N GLU A 72 -1.67 6.96 -6.18
CA GLU A 72 -1.59 8.41 -6.10
C GLU A 72 -1.24 8.89 -4.69
N GLN A 73 -1.86 8.29 -3.66
CA GLN A 73 -1.54 8.61 -2.27
C GLN A 73 -0.09 8.24 -1.93
N TYR A 74 0.40 7.10 -2.41
CA TYR A 74 1.78 6.69 -2.18
C TYR A 74 2.79 7.63 -2.85
N VAL A 75 2.50 8.12 -4.06
CA VAL A 75 3.36 9.09 -4.74
C VAL A 75 3.43 10.40 -3.95
N ARG A 76 2.28 10.93 -3.50
CA ARG A 76 2.26 12.16 -2.68
C ARG A 76 3.05 12.00 -1.39
N LYS A 77 2.85 10.89 -0.68
CA LYS A 77 3.58 10.59 0.56
C LYS A 77 5.08 10.41 0.32
N SER A 78 5.47 9.80 -0.80
CA SER A 78 6.87 9.65 -1.20
C SER A 78 7.55 11.00 -1.43
N LEU A 79 6.86 11.95 -2.06
CA LEU A 79 7.38 13.30 -2.27
C LEU A 79 7.55 14.06 -0.94
N GLU A 80 6.58 13.95 -0.03
CA GLU A 80 6.66 14.55 1.31
C GLU A 80 7.84 14.00 2.12
N LEU A 81 7.97 12.66 2.17
CA LEU A 81 9.08 11.99 2.84
C LEU A 81 10.44 12.36 2.24
N LYS A 82 10.54 12.47 0.91
CA LYS A 82 11.77 12.92 0.25
C LYS A 82 12.14 14.34 0.66
N LYS A 83 11.17 15.25 0.71
CA LYS A 83 11.38 16.61 1.15
C LYS A 83 11.86 16.65 2.60
N GLU A 84 11.22 15.90 3.50
CA GLU A 84 11.61 15.82 4.91
C GLU A 84 13.05 15.30 5.09
N VAL A 85 13.45 14.29 4.30
CA VAL A 85 14.82 13.77 4.29
C VAL A 85 15.82 14.80 3.76
N GLU A 86 15.47 15.55 2.72
CA GLU A 86 16.31 16.61 2.18
C GLU A 86 16.49 17.76 3.18
N ASP A 87 15.40 18.17 3.85
CA ASP A 87 15.42 19.21 4.89
C ASP A 87 16.33 18.78 6.07
N MET A 88 16.15 17.55 6.58
CA MET A 88 17.02 16.99 7.63
C MET A 88 18.49 16.92 7.20
N ARG A 89 18.76 16.56 5.94
CA ARG A 89 20.12 16.51 5.41
C ARG A 89 20.76 17.89 5.33
N ALA A 90 19.99 18.91 4.96
CA ALA A 90 20.44 20.29 4.94
C ALA A 90 20.78 20.78 6.36
N GLU A 91 19.91 20.52 7.33
CA GLU A 91 20.15 20.85 8.75
C GLU A 91 21.41 20.18 9.30
N TYR A 92 21.55 18.87 9.07
CA TYR A 92 22.74 18.13 9.49
C TYR A 92 24.02 18.72 8.87
N THR A 93 23.97 19.07 7.59
CA THR A 93 25.12 19.66 6.89
C THR A 93 25.49 21.01 7.49
N SER A 94 24.50 21.85 7.81
CA SER A 94 24.69 23.14 8.46
C SER A 94 25.30 22.99 9.87
N ILE A 95 24.75 22.11 10.70
CA ILE A 95 25.27 21.85 12.05
C ILE A 95 26.69 21.31 11.99
N LYS A 96 26.97 20.38 11.06
CA LYS A 96 28.30 19.84 10.85
C LYS A 96 29.29 20.92 10.43
N ALA A 97 28.91 21.82 9.53
CA ALA A 97 29.76 22.93 9.11
C ALA A 97 30.07 23.87 10.29
N GLU A 98 29.06 24.16 11.12
CA GLU A 98 29.26 24.97 12.33
C GLU A 98 30.15 24.27 13.36
N TYR A 99 29.96 22.97 13.60
CA TYR A 99 30.81 22.17 14.48
C TYR A 99 32.27 22.19 14.00
N MET A 100 32.50 21.95 12.71
CA MET A 100 33.84 22.00 12.12
C MET A 100 34.47 23.38 12.26
N LYS A 101 33.69 24.46 12.10
CA LYS A 101 34.16 25.84 12.34
C LYS A 101 34.55 26.03 13.81
N ARG A 102 33.68 25.64 14.75
CA ARG A 102 33.93 25.76 16.19
C ARG A 102 35.16 24.97 16.65
N GLY A 103 35.46 23.84 16.01
CA GLY A 103 36.65 23.02 16.29
C GLY A 103 37.96 23.56 15.70
N LYS A 104 37.93 24.62 14.87
CA LYS A 104 39.16 25.22 14.33
C LYS A 104 39.96 25.87 15.44
N GLN A 105 41.27 25.64 15.44
CA GLN A 105 42.21 26.19 16.40
C GLN A 105 42.10 27.73 16.50
N SER A 106 41.93 28.44 15.37
CA SER A 106 41.76 29.90 15.35
C SER A 106 40.52 30.40 16.11
N GLU A 107 39.39 29.68 16.01
CA GLU A 107 38.14 30.00 16.71
C GLU A 107 38.24 29.65 18.21
N VAL A 108 38.89 28.53 18.54
CA VAL A 108 39.14 28.12 19.92
C VAL A 108 40.07 29.12 20.61
N ILE A 109 41.17 29.53 19.98
CA ILE A 109 42.07 30.55 20.52
C ILE A 109 41.30 31.83 20.81
N GLY A 110 40.48 32.30 19.86
CA GLY A 110 39.63 33.47 20.04
C GLY A 110 38.78 33.41 21.32
N LYS A 111 38.18 32.25 21.62
CA LYS A 111 37.36 32.03 22.82
C LYS A 111 38.15 31.93 24.13
N VAL A 112 39.42 31.55 24.04
CA VAL A 112 40.27 31.19 25.19
C VAL A 112 41.26 32.32 25.55
N LYS A 113 41.29 33.42 24.78
CA LYS A 113 42.15 34.61 25.02
C LYS A 113 42.07 35.20 26.44
N GLY A 114 41.00 34.97 27.19
CA GLY A 114 40.81 35.48 28.57
C GLY A 114 41.20 34.50 29.68
N THR A 115 41.54 33.25 29.37
CA THR A 115 41.78 32.20 30.39
C THR A 115 43.27 31.91 30.62
N GLY A 116 44.17 32.71 30.06
CA GLY A 116 45.63 32.58 30.26
C GLY A 116 46.30 31.43 29.51
N LEU A 117 45.61 30.82 28.55
CA LEU A 117 46.16 29.77 27.67
C LEU A 117 46.71 30.42 26.39
N GLU A 118 47.93 30.06 26.02
CA GLU A 118 48.62 30.58 24.83
C GLU A 118 48.72 29.53 23.73
N GLU A 119 48.75 30.00 22.48
CA GLU A 119 48.92 29.12 21.32
C GLU A 119 50.34 28.55 21.27
N ASN A 120 50.47 27.23 21.23
CA ASN A 120 51.75 26.59 21.00
C ASN A 120 52.11 26.64 19.51
N LEU A 121 52.91 27.64 19.13
CA LEU A 121 53.42 27.82 17.76
C LEU A 121 54.61 26.92 17.45
N VAL A 122 55.18 26.23 18.44
CA VAL A 122 56.39 25.42 18.29
C VAL A 122 56.01 23.95 18.09
N PRO A 123 56.38 23.32 16.96
CA PRO A 123 56.10 21.91 16.73
C PRO A 123 56.80 21.02 17.78
N PRO A 124 56.15 19.93 18.24
CA PRO A 124 56.70 19.07 19.28
C PRO A 124 57.98 18.37 18.79
N LYS A 125 58.99 18.32 19.66
CA LYS A 125 60.25 17.62 19.36
C LYS A 125 60.04 16.10 19.49
N LYS A 126 60.32 15.36 18.42
CA LYS A 126 60.32 13.89 18.45
C LYS A 126 61.51 13.41 19.29
N ILE A 127 61.23 12.78 20.43
CA ILE A 127 62.25 12.16 21.26
C ILE A 127 62.61 10.82 20.63
N VAL A 128 63.83 10.68 20.12
CA VAL A 128 64.34 9.40 19.61
C VAL A 128 65.22 8.81 20.70
N ALA A 129 64.71 7.79 21.39
CA ALA A 129 65.51 7.05 22.36
C ALA A 129 66.62 6.30 21.60
N LYS A 130 67.88 6.66 21.85
CA LYS A 130 69.02 5.90 21.33
C LYS A 130 69.08 4.59 22.12
N VAL A 131 68.55 3.52 21.54
CA VAL A 131 68.65 2.18 22.11
C VAL A 131 70.14 1.80 22.11
N PRO A 132 70.77 1.59 23.28
CA PRO A 132 72.16 1.14 23.31
C PRO A 132 72.26 -0.27 22.74
N ALA A 133 73.17 -0.48 21.80
CA ALA A 133 73.49 -1.80 21.25
C ALA A 133 74.03 -2.69 22.38
N ARG A 134 73.47 -3.91 22.48
CA ARG A 134 73.97 -4.96 23.36
C ARG A 134 75.26 -5.56 22.83
#